data_AF-A0A937WX68-F1
#
_entry.id   AF-A0A937WX68-F1
#
_cell.length_a   1.000
_cell.length_b   1.000
_cell.length_c   1.000
_cell.angle_alpha   90.00
_cell.angle_beta   90.00
_cell.angle_gamma   90.00
#
_symmetry.space_group_name_H-M   'P 1'
#
loop_
_entity.id
_entity.type
_entity.pdbx_description
1 polymer ?
#
loop_
_entity_poly.entity_id
_entity_poly.type
_entity_poly.pdbx_seq_one_letter_code
_entity_poly.pdbx_strand_id
1 'polypeptide(L)'
;MGRNNETFTLIIDRHRVEWAKFRRALRREDQEVFDDLWRAPKIHLAAGAYSAHDTPLETILMSMLLEQHKRIRVLEGHLRAIEPDETA
;
A
#
# COMPACT_ATOMS: atom_id res chain seq x y z
N MET A 1 24.72 23.42 -4.65
CA MET A 1 23.76 23.32 -3.53
C MET A 1 23.06 21.98 -3.65
N GLY A 2 23.34 21.06 -2.71
CA GLY A 2 22.84 19.68 -2.80
C GLY A 2 21.31 19.67 -2.73
N ARG A 3 20.66 19.07 -3.72
CA ARG A 3 19.25 18.72 -3.61
C ARG A 3 19.14 17.79 -2.41
N ASN A 4 18.46 18.23 -1.35
CA ASN A 4 18.01 17.32 -0.31
C ASN A 4 17.06 16.32 -0.98
N ASN A 5 17.59 15.18 -1.41
CA ASN A 5 16.78 14.09 -1.92
C ASN A 5 15.99 13.56 -0.72
N GLU A 6 14.75 13.99 -0.62
CA GLU A 6 13.81 13.53 0.40
C GLU A 6 13.74 12.00 0.33
N THR A 7 13.87 11.35 1.48
CA THR A 7 13.78 9.89 1.52
C THR A 7 12.36 9.45 1.17
N PHE A 8 12.22 8.28 0.54
CA PHE A 8 10.89 7.78 0.19
C PHE A 8 9.99 7.59 1.43
N THR A 9 10.56 7.33 2.62
CA THR A 9 9.84 7.33 3.89
C THR A 9 9.18 8.68 4.20
N LEU A 10 9.92 9.79 4.04
CA LEU A 10 9.38 11.14 4.26
C LEU A 10 8.29 11.48 3.22
N ILE A 11 8.48 11.06 1.97
CA ILE A 11 7.48 11.17 0.90
C ILE A 11 6.18 10.44 1.29
N ILE A 12 6.27 9.21 1.80
CA ILE A 12 5.11 8.44 2.27
C ILE A 12 4.38 9.17 3.39
N ASP A 13 5.11 9.63 4.41
CA ASP A 13 4.51 10.27 5.58
C ASP A 13 3.87 11.62 5.21
N ARG A 14 4.45 12.38 4.27
CA ARG A 14 3.84 13.61 3.73
C ARG A 14 2.51 13.30 3.04
N HIS A 15 2.49 12.36 2.10
CA HIS A 15 1.26 11.98 1.41
C HIS A 15 0.21 11.44 2.39
N ARG A 16 0.60 10.68 3.42
CA ARG A 16 -0.33 10.24 4.46
C ARG A 16 -1.04 11.41 5.15
N VAL A 17 -0.32 12.49 5.44
CA VAL A 17 -0.88 13.69 6.07
C VAL A 17 -1.81 14.45 5.10
N GLU A 18 -1.45 14.56 3.82
CA GLU A 18 -2.31 15.18 2.79
C GLU A 18 -3.69 14.51 2.72
N TRP A 19 -3.74 13.19 2.90
CA TRP A 19 -4.97 12.39 2.89
C TRP A 19 -5.74 12.41 4.22
N ALA A 20 -5.32 13.19 5.23
CA ALA A 20 -5.98 13.24 6.53
C ALA A 20 -7.44 13.75 6.48
N LYS A 21 -7.80 14.59 5.48
CA LYS A 21 -9.19 15.03 5.28
C LYS A 21 -10.06 13.89 4.74
N PHE A 22 -9.56 13.15 3.75
CA PHE A 22 -10.24 11.97 3.22
C PHE A 22 -10.45 10.93 4.33
N ARG A 23 -9.39 10.60 5.07
CA ARG A 23 -9.46 9.70 6.23
C ARG A 23 -10.56 10.11 7.22
N ARG A 24 -10.65 11.40 7.56
CA ARG A 24 -11.67 11.90 8.50
C ARG A 24 -13.11 11.78 7.99
N ALA A 25 -13.31 11.75 6.67
CA ALA A 25 -14.63 11.58 6.07
C ALA A 25 -15.09 10.12 6.02
N LEU A 26 -14.19 9.15 6.23
CA LEU A 26 -14.51 7.73 6.28
C LEU A 26 -15.19 7.33 7.59
N ARG A 27 -15.96 6.23 7.56
CA ARG A 27 -16.50 5.58 8.76
C ARG A 27 -15.36 5.09 9.66
N ARG A 28 -15.66 4.83 10.94
CA ARG A 28 -14.64 4.39 11.91
C ARG A 28 -13.97 3.09 11.45
N GLU A 29 -14.73 2.11 10.97
CA GLU A 29 -14.19 0.85 10.44
C GLU A 29 -13.26 1.07 9.23
N ASP A 30 -13.65 1.96 8.32
CA ASP A 30 -12.89 2.25 7.10
C ASP A 30 -11.61 3.05 7.40
N GLN A 31 -11.60 3.86 8.45
CA GLN A 31 -10.41 4.60 8.88
C GLN A 31 -9.27 3.67 9.29
N GLU A 32 -9.59 2.60 10.00
CA GLU A 32 -8.60 1.61 10.47
C GLU A 32 -8.01 0.85 9.28
N VAL A 33 -8.86 0.40 8.35
CA VAL A 33 -8.43 -0.24 7.10
C VAL A 33 -7.57 0.72 6.26
N PHE A 34 -7.98 1.99 6.15
CA PHE A 34 -7.24 3.00 5.42
C PHE A 34 -5.87 3.29 6.03
N ASP A 35 -5.78 3.38 7.37
CA ASP A 35 -4.49 3.57 8.06
C ASP A 35 -3.53 2.40 7.82
N ASP A 36 -4.04 1.18 7.77
CA ASP A 36 -3.24 -0.01 7.50
C ASP A 36 -2.68 -0.07 6.08
N LEU A 37 -3.35 0.54 5.09
CA LEU A 37 -2.82 0.64 3.72
C LEU A 37 -1.46 1.35 3.67
N TRP A 38 -1.24 2.34 4.54
CA TRP A 38 0.02 3.10 4.59
C TRP A 38 1.22 2.29 5.08
N ARG A 39 1.02 1.05 5.53
CA ARG A 39 2.12 0.11 5.82
C ARG A 39 2.74 -0.46 4.55
N ALA A 40 1.94 -0.67 3.49
CA ALA A 40 2.39 -1.34 2.27
C ALA A 40 3.53 -0.60 1.54
N PRO A 41 3.50 0.73 1.35
CA PRO A 41 4.63 1.46 0.75
C PRO A 41 5.95 1.31 1.52
N LYS A 42 5.89 1.14 2.85
CA LYS A 42 7.07 0.96 3.70
C LYS A 42 7.73 -0.42 3.54
N ILE A 43 7.03 -1.40 2.99
CA ILE A 43 7.60 -2.71 2.62
C ILE A 43 8.47 -2.59 1.37
N HIS A 44 8.15 -1.63 0.49
CA HIS A 44 8.80 -1.44 -0.79
C HIS A 44 9.75 -0.23 -0.83
N LEU A 45 10.38 0.14 0.28
CA LEU A 45 11.20 1.36 0.36
C LEU A 45 12.30 1.44 -0.71
N ALA A 46 12.97 0.33 -1.03
CA ALA A 46 14.03 0.31 -2.04
C ALA A 46 13.48 0.53 -3.46
N ALA A 47 12.44 -0.22 -3.84
CA ALA A 47 11.78 -0.07 -5.14
C ALA A 47 11.12 1.31 -5.28
N GLY A 48 10.54 1.80 -4.18
CA GLY A 48 9.94 3.11 -4.11
C GLY A 48 10.95 4.23 -4.22
N ALA A 49 12.08 4.18 -3.49
CA ALA A 49 13.14 5.17 -3.63
C ALA A 49 13.74 5.24 -5.04
N TYR A 50 13.73 4.11 -5.76
CA TYR A 50 14.15 4.05 -7.16
C TYR A 50 13.15 4.73 -8.12
N SER A 51 11.84 4.56 -7.90
CA SER A 51 10.79 5.01 -8.83
C SER A 51 10.10 6.33 -8.46
N ALA A 52 10.16 6.76 -7.20
CA ALA A 52 9.30 7.81 -6.66
C ALA A 52 9.73 9.24 -7.03
N HIS A 53 10.84 9.42 -7.74
CA HIS A 53 11.34 10.75 -8.08
C HIS A 53 10.41 11.49 -9.06
N ASP A 54 9.68 10.76 -9.91
CA ASP A 54 8.79 11.34 -10.93
C ASP A 54 7.33 11.34 -10.48
N THR A 55 6.83 10.22 -9.94
CA THR A 55 5.43 10.07 -9.52
C THR A 55 5.29 9.35 -8.15
N PRO A 56 5.58 10.06 -7.04
CA PRO A 56 5.63 9.43 -5.72
C PRO A 56 4.29 8.84 -5.26
N LEU A 57 3.16 9.52 -5.50
CA LEU A 57 1.84 8.98 -5.12
C LEU A 57 1.50 7.69 -5.90
N GLU A 58 1.80 7.64 -7.20
CA GLU A 58 1.58 6.43 -8.01
C GLU A 58 2.40 5.25 -7.49
N THR A 59 3.64 5.51 -7.09
CA THR A 59 4.53 4.50 -6.49
C THR A 59 3.98 3.98 -5.15
N ILE A 60 3.43 4.86 -4.31
CA ILE A 60 2.76 4.51 -3.06
C ILE A 60 1.52 3.65 -3.34
N LEU A 61 0.65 4.08 -4.26
CA LEU A 61 -0.56 3.34 -4.63
C LEU A 61 -0.24 1.97 -5.23
N MET A 62 0.77 1.89 -6.09
CA MET A 62 1.23 0.63 -6.67
C MET A 62 1.74 -0.34 -5.60
N SER A 63 2.46 0.18 -4.60
CA SER A 63 2.89 -0.60 -3.44
C SER A 63 1.70 -1.16 -2.64
N MET A 64 0.66 -0.34 -2.43
CA MET A 64 -0.58 -0.78 -1.77
C MET A 64 -1.29 -1.88 -2.58
N LEU A 65 -1.44 -1.70 -3.89
CA LEU A 65 -2.06 -2.68 -4.78
C LEU A 65 -1.29 -3.99 -4.83
N LEU A 66 0.05 -3.93 -4.85
CA LEU A 66 0.91 -5.12 -4.87
C LEU A 66 0.71 -5.97 -3.60
N GLU A 67 0.73 -5.35 -2.42
CA GLU A 67 0.53 -6.09 -1.16
C GLU A 67 -0.90 -6.63 -1.03
N GLN A 68 -1.91 -5.89 -1.52
CA GLN A 68 -3.28 -6.41 -1.62
C GLN A 68 -3.36 -7.63 -2.54
N HIS A 69 -2.74 -7.58 -3.72
CA HIS A 69 -2.73 -8.68 -4.68
C HIS A 69 -2.05 -9.93 -4.10
N LYS A 70 -0.94 -9.75 -3.36
CA LYS A 70 -0.28 -10.85 -2.63
C LYS A 70 -1.22 -11.48 -1.60
N ARG A 71 -1.93 -10.66 -0.83
CA ARG A 71 -2.91 -11.15 0.17
C ARG A 71 -4.06 -11.91 -0.48
N ILE A 72 -4.61 -11.40 -1.58
CA ILE A 72 -5.66 -12.08 -2.36
C ILE A 72 -5.16 -13.44 -2.83
N ARG A 73 -3.97 -13.52 -3.43
CA ARG A 73 -3.38 -14.80 -3.89
C ARG A 73 -3.22 -15.82 -2.77
N VAL A 74 -2.81 -15.37 -1.58
CA VAL A 74 -2.70 -16.26 -0.40
C VAL A 74 -4.07 -16.76 0.03
N LEU A 75 -5.07 -15.88 0.12
CA LEU A 75 -6.44 -16.25 0.50
C LEU A 75 -7.06 -17.21 -0.51
N GLU A 76 -6.92 -16.94 -1.81
CA GLU A 76 -7.35 -17.86 -2.87
C GLU A 76 -6.66 -19.22 -2.79
N GLY A 77 -5.36 -19.25 -2.45
CA GLY A 77 -4.63 -20.49 -2.22
C GLY A 77 -5.18 -21.30 -1.05
N HIS A 78 -5.55 -20.63 0.05
CA HIS A 78 -6.17 -21.28 1.19
C HIS A 78 -7.57 -21.81 0.87
N LEU A 79 -8.39 -21.05 0.13
CA LEU A 79 -9.72 -21.49 -0.28
C LEU A 79 -9.65 -22.75 -1.16
N ARG A 80 -8.75 -22.78 -2.15
CA ARG A 80 -8.52 -23.98 -2.98
C ARG A 80 -8.05 -25.21 -2.21
N ALA A 81 -7.36 -25.01 -1.08
CA ALA A 81 -6.91 -26.11 -0.24
C ALA A 81 -8.03 -26.68 0.66
N ILE A 82 -9.07 -25.90 0.94
CA ILE A 82 -10.22 -26.26 1.78
C ILE A 82 -11.37 -26.83 0.94
N GLU A 83 -11.52 -26.38 -0.29
CA GLU A 83 -12.47 -26.90 -1.29
C GLU A 83 -11.72 -27.81 -2.29
N PRO A 84 -11.35 -29.06 -1.93
CA PRO A 84 -10.88 -29.99 -2.93
C PRO A 84 -12.03 -30.21 -3.92
N ASP A 85 -11.75 -29.98 -5.19
CA ASP A 85 -12.65 -30.10 -6.34
C ASP A 85 -13.73 -31.18 -6.15
N GLU A 86 -14.92 -30.76 -5.73
CA GLU A 86 -16.10 -31.63 -5.56
C GLU A 86 -16.80 -31.89 -6.92
N THR A 87 -16.12 -31.60 -8.03
CA THR A 87 -16.61 -31.77 -9.40
C THR A 87 -15.51 -32.33 -10.31
N ALA A 88 -15.14 -33.58 -10.09
CA ALA A 88 -14.55 -34.44 -11.11
C ALA A 88 -15.27 -35.79 -11.16
#